data_AF-A3DDV4-F1
#
_entry.id   AF-A3DDV4-F1
#
_cell.length_a   1.000
_cell.length_b   1.000
_cell.length_c   1.000
_cell.angle_alpha   90.00
_cell.angle_beta   90.00
_cell.angle_gamma   90.00
#
_symmetry.space_group_name_H-M   'P 1'
#
loop_
_entity.id
_entity.type
_entity.pdbx_description
1 polymer ?
#
loop_
_entity_poly.entity_id
_entity_poly.type
_entity_poly.pdbx_seq_one_letter_code
_entity_poly.pdbx_strand_id
1 'polypeptide(L)'
;MQLNNMKKIERIAKQFNKINRLSKIIIKYGFFTFFALFLLGALTILMYQTVFYSNSYIYYLGTQIVKTSFTILAEVIIGGLVIDFIAEKG
;
A
#
# COMPACT_ATOMS: atom_id res chain seq x y z
N MET A 1 14.53 25.94 -10.09
CA MET A 1 13.29 25.42 -9.47
C MET A 1 13.38 23.96 -9.00
N GLN A 2 13.92 23.02 -9.79
CA GLN A 2 14.01 21.58 -9.43
C GLN A 2 14.79 21.27 -8.13
N LEU A 3 15.88 22.01 -7.86
CA LEU A 3 16.72 21.80 -6.67
C LEU A 3 15.97 22.03 -5.35
N ASN A 4 14.98 22.93 -5.33
CA ASN A 4 14.23 23.25 -4.11
C ASN A 4 13.22 22.14 -3.77
N ASN A 5 12.66 21.48 -4.79
CA ASN A 5 11.75 20.35 -4.63
C ASN A 5 12.50 19.09 -4.18
N MET A 6 13.72 18.85 -4.71
CA MET A 6 14.58 17.77 -4.23
C MET A 6 14.93 17.93 -2.75
N LYS A 7 15.29 19.15 -2.31
CA LYS A 7 15.57 19.42 -0.88
C LYS A 7 14.36 19.20 0.03
N LYS A 8 13.14 19.47 -0.45
CA LYS A 8 11.90 19.18 0.29
C LYS A 8 11.65 17.68 0.42
N ILE A 9 11.77 16.93 -0.68
CA ILE A 9 11.63 15.46 -0.67
C ILE A 9 12.68 14.82 0.24
N GLU A 10 13.91 15.31 0.20
CA GLU A 10 14.99 14.84 1.07
C GLU A 10 14.69 15.09 2.56
N ARG A 11 14.12 16.25 2.91
CA ARG A 11 13.67 16.53 4.28
C ARG A 11 12.57 15.59 4.74
N ILE A 12 11.58 15.32 3.88
CA ILE A 12 10.50 14.39 4.17
C ILE A 12 11.07 12.97 4.34
N ALA A 13 11.96 12.55 3.44
CA ALA A 13 12.64 11.25 3.53
C ALA A 13 13.48 11.12 4.82
N LYS A 14 14.16 12.18 5.26
CA LYS A 14 14.90 12.22 6.52
C LYS A 14 13.98 12.08 7.74
N GLN A 15 12.82 12.72 7.75
CA GLN A 15 11.82 12.55 8.81
C GLN A 15 11.24 11.13 8.80
N PHE A 16 10.91 10.59 7.62
CA PHE A 16 10.47 9.21 7.47
C PHE A 16 11.52 8.18 7.90
N ASN A 17 12.82 8.50 7.77
CA ASN A 17 13.88 7.62 8.25
C ASN A 17 14.09 7.70 9.77
N LYS A 18 13.52 8.72 10.42
CA LYS A 18 13.53 8.92 11.87
C LYS A 18 12.33 8.27 12.56
N ILE A 19 11.34 7.80 11.79
CA ILE A 19 10.18 7.04 12.24
C ILE A 19 10.62 5.80 13.03
N ASN A 20 9.85 5.48 14.07
CA ASN A 20 10.07 4.35 14.94
C ASN A 20 10.17 3.03 14.16
N ARG A 21 11.04 2.12 14.64
CA ARG A 21 11.33 0.84 13.98
C ARG A 21 10.07 0.00 13.80
N LEU A 22 9.13 0.05 14.75
CA LEU A 22 7.84 -0.64 14.69
C LEU A 22 6.96 -0.12 13.54
N SER A 23 6.78 1.20 13.45
CA SER A 23 6.01 1.83 12.37
C SER A 23 6.60 1.53 11.00
N LYS A 24 7.94 1.53 10.88
CA LYS A 24 8.64 1.16 9.65
C LYS A 24 8.41 -0.30 9.25
N ILE A 25 8.37 -1.20 10.23
CA ILE A 25 8.07 -2.63 10.03
C ILE A 25 6.62 -2.79 9.55
N ILE A 26 5.65 -2.15 10.23
CA ILE A 26 4.23 -2.22 9.87
C ILE A 26 3.99 -1.73 8.45
N ILE A 27 4.56 -0.58 8.09
CA ILE A 27 4.46 -0.03 6.73
C ILE A 27 5.08 -0.98 5.70
N LYS A 28 6.25 -1.56 6.01
CA LYS A 28 6.93 -2.48 5.09
C LYS A 28 6.12 -3.76 4.85
N TYR A 29 5.66 -4.42 5.91
CA TYR A 29 4.90 -5.67 5.78
C TYR A 29 3.52 -5.42 5.19
N GLY A 30 2.83 -4.36 5.60
CA GLY A 30 1.53 -4.02 5.03
C GLY A 30 1.62 -3.61 3.55
N PHE A 31 2.71 -2.97 3.12
CA PHE A 31 2.97 -2.76 1.69
C PHE A 31 3.16 -4.08 0.93
N PHE A 32 3.85 -5.06 1.53
CA PHE A 32 4.02 -6.38 0.93
C PHE A 32 2.67 -7.11 0.81
N THR A 33 1.82 -7.04 1.84
CA THR A 33 0.46 -7.58 1.82
C THR A 33 -0.40 -6.91 0.75
N PHE A 34 -0.34 -5.57 0.65
CA PHE A 34 -0.99 -4.82 -0.44
C PHE A 34 -0.55 -5.34 -1.80
N PHE A 35 0.77 -5.44 -2.02
CA PHE A 35 1.31 -5.83 -3.32
C PHE A 35 0.89 -7.25 -3.70
N ALA A 36 0.93 -8.20 -2.75
CA ALA A 36 0.49 -9.57 -2.98
C ALA A 36 -1.00 -9.64 -3.36
N LEU A 37 -1.88 -8.94 -2.63
CA LEU A 37 -3.32 -8.89 -2.92
C LEU A 37 -3.62 -8.18 -4.23
N PHE A 38 -2.94 -7.08 -4.51
CA PHE A 38 -3.08 -6.35 -5.76
C PHE A 38 -2.70 -7.23 -6.95
N LEU A 39 -1.58 -7.94 -6.86
CA LEU A 39 -1.12 -8.84 -7.92
C LEU A 39 -2.10 -10.00 -8.14
N LEU A 40 -2.62 -10.59 -7.07
CA LEU A 40 -3.65 -11.63 -7.12
C LEU A 40 -4.93 -11.14 -7.81
N GLY A 41 -5.43 -9.96 -7.42
CA GLY A 41 -6.62 -9.36 -8.03
C GLY A 41 -6.41 -9.02 -9.51
N ALA A 42 -5.26 -8.42 -9.85
CA ALA A 42 -4.90 -8.10 -11.23
C ALA A 42 -4.77 -9.35 -12.11
N LEU A 43 -4.09 -10.40 -11.63
CA LEU A 43 -4.00 -11.68 -12.33
C LEU A 43 -5.37 -12.32 -12.56
N THR A 44 -6.26 -12.25 -11.56
CA THR A 44 -7.62 -12.77 -11.67
C THR A 44 -8.41 -12.06 -12.79
N ILE A 45 -8.27 -10.73 -12.89
CA ILE A 45 -8.90 -9.94 -13.97
C ILE A 45 -8.29 -10.30 -15.33
N LEU A 46 -6.97 -10.43 -15.42
CA LEU A 46 -6.29 -10.80 -16.67
C LEU A 46 -6.68 -12.20 -17.14
N MET A 47 -6.77 -13.18 -16.23
CA MET A 47 -7.22 -14.55 -16.55
C MET A 47 -8.69 -14.57 -16.96
N TYR A 48 -9.54 -13.75 -16.34
CA TYR A 48 -10.92 -13.58 -16.79
C TYR A 48 -10.98 -13.14 -18.25
N GLN A 49 -10.20 -12.11 -18.60
CA GLN A 49 -10.22 -11.53 -19.94
C GLN A 49 -9.62 -12.44 -21.02
N THR A 50 -8.69 -13.33 -20.64
CA THR A 50 -7.95 -14.18 -21.58
C THR A 50 -8.50 -15.61 -21.72
N VAL A 51 -9.07 -16.20 -20.67
CA VAL A 51 -9.44 -17.63 -20.63
C VAL A 51 -10.91 -17.88 -20.28
N PHE A 52 -11.50 -17.06 -19.41
CA PHE A 52 -12.79 -17.36 -18.75
C PHE A 52 -13.95 -16.44 -19.18
N TYR A 53 -14.05 -16.11 -20.47
CA TYR A 53 -14.95 -15.11 -21.10
C TYR A 53 -16.48 -15.30 -20.88
N SER A 54 -16.92 -15.98 -19.81
CA SER A 54 -18.31 -16.33 -19.52
C SER A 54 -18.73 -16.08 -18.06
N ASN A 55 -17.81 -15.90 -17.10
CA ASN A 55 -18.19 -15.79 -15.67
C ASN A 55 -17.97 -14.41 -15.05
N SER A 56 -18.99 -13.55 -15.11
CA SER A 56 -18.98 -12.18 -14.56
C SER A 56 -18.63 -12.09 -13.07
N TYR A 57 -18.84 -13.17 -12.31
CA TYR A 57 -18.51 -13.25 -10.89
C TYR A 57 -16.98 -13.21 -10.65
N ILE A 58 -16.18 -13.83 -11.52
CA ILE A 58 -14.71 -13.83 -11.39
C ILE A 58 -14.15 -12.42 -11.60
N TYR A 59 -14.69 -11.68 -12.57
CA TYR A 59 -14.34 -10.28 -12.78
C TYR A 59 -14.71 -9.40 -11.57
N TYR A 60 -15.89 -9.60 -11.01
CA TYR A 60 -16.31 -8.90 -9.79
C TYR A 60 -15.39 -9.20 -8.60
N LEU A 61 -15.03 -10.47 -8.38
CA LEU A 61 -14.10 -10.85 -7.32
C LEU A 61 -12.72 -10.22 -7.51
N GLY A 62 -12.16 -10.28 -8.73
CA GLY A 62 -10.87 -9.67 -9.03
C GLY A 62 -10.85 -8.16 -8.76
N THR A 63 -11.90 -7.44 -9.17
CA THR A 63 -12.01 -5.99 -8.92
C THR A 63 -12.18 -5.66 -7.43
N GLN A 64 -12.92 -6.49 -6.67
CA GLN A 64 -13.05 -6.32 -5.22
C GLN A 64 -11.72 -6.58 -4.48
N ILE A 65 -10.96 -7.58 -4.89
CA ILE A 65 -9.63 -7.86 -4.32
C ILE A 65 -8.69 -6.67 -4.56
N VAL A 66 -8.70 -6.09 -5.76
CA VAL A 66 -7.93 -4.87 -6.07
C VAL A 66 -8.37 -3.69 -5.20
N LYS A 67 -9.66 -3.43 -5.06
CA LYS A 67 -10.15 -2.34 -4.18
C LYS A 67 -9.72 -2.54 -2.72
N THR A 68 -9.84 -3.77 -2.23
CA THR A 68 -9.48 -4.13 -0.86
C THR A 68 -7.99 -3.94 -0.61
N SER A 69 -7.13 -4.25 -1.58
CA SER A 69 -5.70 -4.05 -1.43
C SER A 69 -5.37 -2.56 -1.19
N PHE A 70 -5.95 -1.63 -1.96
CA PHE A 70 -5.74 -0.19 -1.75
C PHE A 70 -6.26 0.29 -0.38
N THR A 71 -7.33 -0.31 0.12
CA THR A 71 -7.86 -0.02 1.45
C THR A 71 -6.84 -0.42 2.52
N ILE A 72 -6.30 -1.64 2.43
CA ILE A 72 -5.24 -2.13 3.34
C ILE A 72 -4.01 -1.24 3.28
N LEU A 73 -3.60 -0.80 2.08
CA LEU A 73 -2.46 0.12 1.94
C LEU A 73 -2.69 1.43 2.69
N ALA A 74 -3.89 2.01 2.57
CA ALA A 74 -4.24 3.24 3.27
C ALA A 74 -4.24 3.04 4.79
N GLU A 75 -4.85 1.96 5.29
CA GLU A 75 -4.89 1.62 6.71
C GLU A 75 -3.50 1.42 7.30
N VAL A 76 -2.61 0.74 6.56
CA VAL A 76 -1.23 0.50 6.98
C VAL A 76 -0.44 1.80 7.06
N ILE A 77 -0.59 2.70 6.09
CA ILE A 77 0.11 4.01 6.08
C ILE A 77 -0.40 4.87 7.24
N ILE A 78 -1.72 5.00 7.38
CA ILE A 78 -2.32 5.81 8.45
C ILE A 78 -1.99 5.21 9.83
N GLY A 79 -2.19 3.91 10.01
CA GLY A 79 -1.91 3.19 11.24
C GLY A 79 -0.43 3.25 11.63
N GLY A 80 0.48 3.09 10.67
CA GLY A 80 1.92 3.23 10.90
C GLY A 80 2.30 4.64 11.39
N LEU A 81 1.70 5.69 10.81
CA LEU A 81 1.93 7.08 11.24
C LEU A 81 1.32 7.37 12.63
N VAL A 82 0.13 6.83 12.92
CA VAL A 82 -0.51 6.97 14.25
C VAL A 82 0.34 6.30 15.33
N ILE A 83 0.86 5.09 15.07
CA ILE A 83 1.73 4.38 16.00
C ILE A 83 3.03 5.14 16.23
N ASP A 84 3.59 5.75 15.17
CA ASP A 84 4.78 6.59 15.28
C ASP A 84 4.54 7.79 16.19
N PHE A 85 3.43 8.51 16.00
CA PHE A 85 3.06 9.66 16.81
C PHE A 85 2.82 9.33 18.28
N ILE A 86 2.20 8.18 18.57
CA ILE A 86 2.00 7.71 19.95
C ILE A 86 3.35 7.30 20.57
N ALA A 87 4.20 6.62 19.80
CA ALA A 87 5.51 6.16 20.27
C ALA A 87 6.53 7.30 20.46
N GLU A 88 6.39 8.43 19.77
CA GLU A 88 7.25 9.62 19.95
C GLU A 88 6.82 10.46 21.18
N LYS A 89 5.59 10.27 21.69
CA LYS A 89 5.05 10.97 22.86
C LYS A 89 5.18 10.21 24.19
N GLY A 90 5.58 8.93 24.17
CA GLY A 90 5.80 8.09 25.36
C GLY A 90 7.28 7.86 25.62
#